data_AF-M3A2B2-F1
#
_entry.id   AF-M3A2B2-F1
#
_cell.length_a   1.000
_cell.length_b   1.000
_cell.length_c   1.000
_cell.angle_alpha   90.00
_cell.angle_beta   90.00
_cell.angle_gamma   90.00
#
_symmetry.space_group_name_H-M   'P 1'
#
loop_
_entity.id
_entity.type
_entity.pdbx_description
1 polymer ?
#
loop_
_entity_poly.entity_id
_entity_poly.type
_entity_poly.pdbx_seq_one_letter_code
_entity_poly.pdbx_strand_id
1 'polypeptide(L)'
;IKHELRTLDLEPKDSPFLGLPRREVDEAWSNLLAPSMVEISKREMQTMNKTSVKLKNSEGYVGYFEVFHQLHCLPPHIQPPSSYHTLIHPHLNPNLRSSIPEHCLSVLRQGLMCKPDLTLNTVVWDAEAPTGLHGFTRHQRRCVNWES
;
A
#
# COMPACT_ATOMS: atom_id res chain seq x y z
N ILE A 1 -2.25 9.45 -17.05
CA ILE A 1 -1.12 9.15 -16.14
C ILE A 1 0.16 9.36 -16.93
N LYS A 2 1.08 10.19 -16.44
CA LYS A 2 2.39 10.36 -17.07
C LYS A 2 3.31 9.24 -16.55
N HIS A 3 3.98 8.54 -17.45
CA HIS A 3 4.97 7.53 -17.09
C HIS A 3 6.37 8.12 -17.28
N GLU A 4 7.28 7.78 -16.39
CA GLU A 4 8.69 8.13 -16.49
C GLU A 4 9.56 6.88 -16.33
N LEU A 5 10.75 6.93 -16.89
CA LEU A 5 11.77 5.91 -16.64
C LEU A 5 12.55 6.34 -15.40
N ARG A 6 12.58 5.47 -14.39
CA ARG A 6 13.30 5.69 -13.14
C ARG A 6 14.11 4.45 -12.79
N THR A 7 15.39 4.66 -12.47
CA THR A 7 16.20 3.65 -11.81
C THR A 7 15.82 3.60 -10.34
N LEU A 8 15.43 2.42 -9.86
CA LEU A 8 15.02 2.21 -8.46
C LEU A 8 16.24 1.79 -7.65
N ASP A 9 16.55 2.55 -6.60
CA ASP A 9 17.54 2.14 -5.60
C ASP A 9 16.85 1.28 -4.55
N LEU A 10 17.17 -0.01 -4.54
CA LEU A 10 16.56 -1.00 -3.67
C LEU A 10 17.37 -1.26 -2.40
N GLU A 11 18.53 -0.60 -2.26
CA GLU A 11 19.36 -0.75 -1.08
C GLU A 11 18.68 -0.09 0.12
N PRO A 12 18.65 -0.74 1.29
CA PRO A 12 18.07 -0.14 2.49
C PRO A 12 18.80 1.11 2.97
N LYS A 13 20.10 1.19 2.63
CA LYS A 13 21.01 2.24 3.05
C LYS A 13 20.47 3.60 2.58
N ASP A 14 20.33 4.54 3.53
CA ASP A 14 19.84 5.91 3.32
C ASP A 14 18.35 6.06 2.95
N SER A 15 17.57 4.98 2.97
CA SER A 15 16.12 5.07 2.72
C SER A 15 15.38 5.75 3.88
N PRO A 16 14.51 6.75 3.61
CA PRO A 16 13.67 7.35 4.65
C PRO A 16 12.53 6.42 5.09
N PHE A 17 12.27 5.32 4.38
CA PHE A 17 11.17 4.39 4.65
C PHE A 17 11.60 3.14 5.44
N LEU A 18 12.90 2.99 5.70
CA LEU A 18 13.50 1.76 6.24
C LEU A 18 14.38 2.08 7.45
N GLY A 19 14.77 1.03 8.17
CA GLY A 19 15.58 1.09 9.38
C GLY A 19 14.77 0.83 10.64
N LEU A 20 15.45 1.01 11.78
CA LEU A 20 14.84 0.92 13.10
C LEU A 20 13.70 1.93 13.26
N PRO A 21 12.70 1.64 14.13
CA PRO A 21 11.64 2.58 14.46
C PRO A 21 12.19 3.94 14.87
N ARG A 22 11.87 4.95 14.07
CA ARG A 22 12.29 6.34 14.26
C ARG A 22 11.26 7.26 13.63
N ARG A 23 11.17 8.48 14.15
CA ARG A 23 10.15 9.45 13.75
C ARG A 23 10.16 9.73 12.25
N GLU A 24 11.34 9.80 11.64
CA GLU A 24 11.45 10.13 10.22
C GLU A 24 10.87 9.01 9.32
N VAL A 25 10.93 7.74 9.76
CA VAL A 25 10.33 6.62 9.03
C VAL A 25 8.81 6.72 9.09
N ASP A 26 8.27 6.97 10.28
CA ASP A 26 6.84 7.11 10.47
C ASP A 26 6.30 8.34 9.69
N GLU A 27 7.04 9.46 9.68
CA GLU A 27 6.72 10.65 8.88
C GLU A 27 6.77 10.37 7.38
N ALA A 28 7.78 9.63 6.90
CA ALA A 28 7.88 9.28 5.48
C ALA A 28 6.67 8.43 5.02
N TRP A 29 6.30 7.42 5.81
CA TRP A 29 5.11 6.59 5.53
C TRP A 29 3.81 7.38 5.63
N SER A 30 3.66 8.22 6.65
CA SER A 30 2.50 9.10 6.83
C SER A 30 2.32 10.03 5.62
N ASN A 31 3.40 10.68 5.17
CA ASN A 31 3.38 11.57 4.01
C ASN A 31 3.03 10.83 2.71
N LEU A 32 3.53 9.61 2.54
CA LEU A 32 3.22 8.77 1.37
C LEU A 32 1.74 8.36 1.34
N LEU A 33 1.13 8.10 2.50
CA LEU A 33 -0.25 7.62 2.64
C LEU A 33 -1.28 8.75 2.85
N ALA A 34 -0.84 9.99 3.09
CA ALA A 34 -1.71 11.15 3.28
C ALA A 34 -2.78 11.33 2.18
N PRO A 35 -2.49 11.15 0.87
CA PRO A 35 -3.49 11.29 -0.18
C PRO A 35 -4.30 10.00 -0.44
N SER A 36 -4.41 9.10 0.55
CA SER A 36 -5.03 7.77 0.37
C SER A 36 -6.52 7.80 0.04
N MET A 37 -7.25 8.81 0.52
CA MET A 37 -8.68 8.98 0.25
C MET A 37 -8.92 10.06 -0.81
N VAL A 38 -9.86 9.78 -1.71
CA VAL A 38 -10.27 10.66 -2.80
C VAL A 38 -11.78 10.86 -2.79
N GLU A 39 -12.21 11.99 -3.35
CA GLU A 39 -13.60 12.22 -3.68
C GLU A 39 -13.91 11.65 -5.07
N ILE A 40 -14.92 10.79 -5.14
CA ILE A 40 -15.44 10.20 -6.37
C ILE A 40 -16.72 10.94 -6.74
N SER A 41 -16.82 11.41 -7.99
CA SER A 41 -18.03 12.08 -8.45
C SER A 41 -19.21 11.10 -8.54
N LYS A 42 -20.42 11.64 -8.42
CA LYS A 42 -21.67 10.88 -8.64
C LYS A 42 -21.70 10.15 -9.99
N ARG A 43 -21.17 10.77 -11.04
CA ARG A 43 -21.12 10.20 -12.40
C ARG A 43 -20.20 8.98 -12.47
N GLU A 44 -19.02 9.06 -11.84
CA GLU A 44 -18.07 7.93 -11.79
C GLU A 44 -18.64 6.78 -10.98
N MET A 45 -19.28 7.07 -9.84
CA MET A 45 -19.96 6.06 -9.01
C MET A 45 -21.05 5.30 -9.80
N GLN A 46 -21.85 6.03 -10.58
CA GLN A 46 -22.86 5.43 -11.47
C GLN A 46 -22.24 4.55 -12.56
N THR A 47 -21.13 5.00 -13.15
CA THR A 47 -20.43 4.27 -14.22
C THR A 47 -19.82 2.97 -13.70
N MET A 48 -19.27 2.99 -12.48
CA MET A 48 -18.73 1.80 -11.82
C MET A 48 -19.82 0.89 -11.24
N ASN A 49 -21.07 1.37 -11.17
CA ASN A 49 -22.17 0.70 -10.49
C ASN A 49 -21.82 0.28 -9.05
N LYS A 50 -21.23 1.21 -8.29
CA LYS A 50 -20.84 1.03 -6.87
C LYS A 50 -21.61 2.00 -5.97
N THR A 51 -21.58 1.73 -4.67
CA THR A 51 -22.03 2.64 -3.61
C THR A 51 -20.89 2.93 -2.64
N SER A 52 -20.97 4.07 -1.95
CA SER A 52 -20.01 4.47 -0.93
C SER A 52 -20.62 5.51 0.01
N VAL A 53 -19.88 5.88 1.05
CA VAL A 53 -20.22 6.98 1.95
C VAL A 53 -20.23 8.32 1.21
N LYS A 54 -21.34 9.07 1.32
CA LYS A 54 -21.48 10.43 0.75
C LYS A 54 -20.79 11.46 1.64
N LEU A 55 -20.12 12.44 1.03
CA LEU A 55 -19.52 13.58 1.75
C LEU A 55 -20.61 14.56 2.21
N LYS A 56 -20.47 15.10 3.44
CA LYS A 56 -21.49 15.94 4.08
C LYS A 56 -21.86 17.21 3.29
N ASN A 57 -20.90 17.78 2.56
CA ASN A 57 -21.06 19.04 1.81
C ASN A 57 -20.70 18.89 0.32
N SER A 58 -20.77 17.68 -0.23
CA SER A 58 -20.54 17.44 -1.65
C SER A 58 -21.55 16.44 -2.23
N GLU A 59 -21.75 16.49 -3.54
CA GLU A 59 -22.41 15.42 -4.30
C GLU A 59 -21.50 14.21 -4.54
N GLY A 60 -20.23 14.30 -4.12
CA GLY A 60 -19.24 13.24 -4.20
C GLY A 60 -19.29 12.24 -3.04
N TYR A 61 -18.53 11.18 -3.23
CA TYR A 61 -18.45 10.00 -2.39
C TYR A 61 -17.01 9.71 -2.00
N VAL A 62 -16.80 9.15 -0.81
CA VAL A 62 -15.46 8.77 -0.36
C VAL A 62 -15.00 7.51 -1.10
N GLY A 63 -13.74 7.48 -1.52
CA GLY A 63 -13.11 6.25 -2.00
C GLY A 63 -11.60 6.32 -1.88
N TYR A 64 -10.93 5.29 -2.40
CA TYR A 64 -9.47 5.19 -2.37
C TYR A 64 -8.97 4.35 -3.54
N PHE A 65 -7.75 4.60 -3.99
CA PHE A 65 -7.09 3.73 -4.96
C PHE A 65 -6.44 2.55 -4.26
N GLU A 66 -6.48 1.39 -4.91
CA GLU A 66 -5.94 0.16 -4.36
C GLU A 66 -4.46 0.25 -4.02
N VAL A 67 -3.65 0.99 -4.78
CA VAL A 67 -2.23 1.20 -4.46
C VAL A 67 -2.01 1.70 -3.02
N PHE A 68 -2.89 2.55 -2.50
CA PHE A 68 -2.78 3.01 -1.11
C PHE A 68 -3.14 1.93 -0.10
N HIS A 69 -4.09 1.04 -0.45
CA HIS A 69 -4.42 -0.12 0.36
C HIS A 69 -3.37 -1.25 0.24
N GLN A 70 -2.58 -1.29 -0.82
CA GLN A 70 -1.42 -2.16 -0.90
C GLN A 70 -0.27 -1.59 -0.05
N LEU A 71 -0.04 -0.28 -0.14
CA LEU A 71 1.00 0.42 0.62
C LEU A 71 0.74 0.42 2.14
N HIS A 72 -0.49 0.71 2.61
CA HIS A 72 -0.77 0.72 4.07
C HIS A 72 -0.69 -0.67 4.70
N CYS A 73 -0.90 -1.73 3.91
CA CYS A 73 -0.78 -3.12 4.35
C CYS A 73 0.68 -3.58 4.45
N LEU A 74 1.62 -2.84 3.86
CA LEU A 74 3.04 -3.11 4.05
C LEU A 74 3.43 -2.68 5.47
N PRO A 75 3.87 -3.60 6.34
CA PRO A 75 4.37 -3.23 7.66
C PRO A 75 5.58 -2.30 7.52
N PRO A 76 5.55 -1.07 8.09
CA PRO A 76 6.68 -0.16 8.05
C PRO A 76 7.87 -0.68 8.85
N HIS A 77 7.61 -1.54 9.84
CA HIS A 77 8.60 -2.17 10.72
C HIS A 77 8.51 -3.69 10.56
N ILE A 78 9.33 -4.28 9.71
CA ILE A 78 9.39 -5.75 9.55
C ILE A 78 10.46 -6.29 10.48
N GLN A 79 10.04 -6.92 11.58
CA GLN A 79 10.88 -7.85 12.33
C GLN A 79 10.37 -9.26 12.06
N PRO A 80 10.97 -9.99 11.10
CA PRO A 80 10.59 -11.37 10.91
C PRO A 80 11.06 -12.19 12.12
N PRO A 81 10.32 -13.23 12.52
CA PRO A 81 10.87 -14.23 13.41
C PRO A 81 12.13 -14.82 12.78
N SER A 82 13.23 -14.82 13.54
CA SER A 82 14.58 -15.20 13.08
C SER A 82 14.65 -16.57 12.42
N SER A 83 13.70 -17.46 12.72
CA SER A 83 13.61 -18.81 12.17
C SER A 83 13.24 -18.84 10.68
N TYR A 84 12.34 -17.98 10.19
CA TYR A 84 11.85 -18.04 8.81
C TYR A 84 12.95 -17.71 7.79
N HIS A 85 13.71 -16.62 8.01
CA HIS A 85 14.81 -16.26 7.12
C HIS A 85 15.99 -17.23 7.21
N THR A 86 16.18 -17.88 8.35
CA THR A 86 17.20 -18.91 8.52
C THR A 86 16.90 -20.14 7.68
N LEU A 87 15.62 -20.49 7.52
CA LEU A 87 15.19 -21.63 6.70
C LEU A 87 15.30 -21.36 5.19
N ILE A 88 14.96 -20.14 4.75
CA ILE A 88 14.94 -19.81 3.31
C ILE A 88 16.32 -19.36 2.79
N HIS A 89 17.15 -18.76 3.64
CA HIS A 89 18.49 -18.29 3.28
C HIS A 89 19.59 -18.78 4.23
N PRO A 90 19.77 -20.11 4.38
CA PRO A 90 20.69 -20.68 5.36
C PRO A 90 22.15 -20.30 5.10
N HIS A 91 22.50 -20.05 3.83
CA HIS A 91 23.87 -19.75 3.39
C HIS A 91 24.27 -18.27 3.52
N LEU A 92 23.31 -17.36 3.73
CA LEU A 92 23.61 -15.93 3.87
C LEU A 92 24.15 -15.65 5.27
N ASN A 93 25.14 -14.75 5.36
CA ASN A 93 25.66 -14.30 6.63
C ASN A 93 24.56 -13.52 7.42
N PRO A 94 24.70 -13.41 8.76
CA PRO A 94 23.66 -12.78 9.59
C PRO A 94 23.31 -11.35 9.19
N ASN A 95 24.30 -10.55 8.76
CA ASN A 95 24.10 -9.14 8.39
C ASN A 95 23.27 -8.99 7.11
N LEU A 96 23.56 -9.77 6.07
CA LEU A 96 22.72 -9.84 4.87
C LEU A 96 21.33 -10.39 5.21
N ARG A 97 21.26 -11.39 6.09
CA ARG A 97 19.97 -11.97 6.50
C ARG A 97 19.08 -10.95 7.21
N SER A 98 19.65 -10.07 8.03
CA SER A 98 18.92 -9.00 8.70
C SER A 98 18.45 -7.87 7.77
N SER A 99 19.07 -7.69 6.59
CA SER A 99 18.68 -6.64 5.63
C SER A 99 17.67 -7.10 4.57
N ILE A 100 17.43 -8.42 4.43
CA ILE A 100 16.42 -8.98 3.51
C ILE A 100 15.03 -8.36 3.71
N PRO A 101 14.50 -8.24 4.94
CA PRO A 101 13.15 -7.70 5.12
C PRO A 101 13.01 -6.27 4.61
N GLU A 102 14.03 -5.44 4.84
CA GLU A 102 14.07 -4.05 4.37
C GLU A 102 14.19 -3.95 2.85
N HIS A 103 15.04 -4.79 2.24
CA HIS A 103 15.16 -4.89 0.79
C HIS A 103 13.84 -5.32 0.15
N CYS A 104 13.19 -6.37 0.68
CA CYS A 104 11.89 -6.84 0.22
C CYS A 104 10.82 -5.75 0.34
N LEU A 105 10.79 -5.03 1.47
CA LEU A 105 9.89 -3.90 1.66
C LEU A 105 10.15 -2.79 0.63
N SER A 106 11.42 -2.49 0.33
CA SER A 106 11.81 -1.53 -0.71
C SER A 106 11.33 -1.97 -2.09
N VAL A 107 11.55 -3.24 -2.45
CA VAL A 107 11.10 -3.83 -3.73
C VAL A 107 9.59 -3.72 -3.89
N LEU A 108 8.82 -4.12 -2.87
CA LEU A 108 7.37 -4.08 -2.91
C LEU A 108 6.85 -2.65 -2.98
N ARG A 109 7.28 -1.77 -2.06
CA ARG A 109 6.87 -0.36 -2.02
C ARG A 109 7.14 0.33 -3.36
N GLN A 110 8.36 0.21 -3.89
CA GLN A 110 8.73 0.86 -5.14
C GLN A 110 8.06 0.22 -6.36
N GLY A 111 7.86 -1.09 -6.36
CA GLY A 111 7.12 -1.80 -7.40
C GLY A 111 5.67 -1.32 -7.50
N LEU A 112 4.99 -1.18 -6.36
CA LEU A 112 3.63 -0.63 -6.26
C LEU A 112 3.57 0.83 -6.73
N MET A 113 4.57 1.66 -6.41
CA MET A 113 4.63 3.03 -6.89
C MET A 113 4.92 3.13 -8.40
N CYS A 114 5.69 2.19 -8.96
CA CYS A 114 6.03 2.14 -10.38
C CYS A 114 4.86 1.64 -11.24
N LYS A 115 4.12 0.64 -10.75
CA LYS A 115 2.94 0.06 -11.41
C LYS A 115 1.75 0.05 -10.44
N PRO A 116 1.17 1.24 -10.15
CA PRO A 116 0.10 1.34 -9.18
C PRO A 116 -1.18 0.65 -9.66
N ASP A 117 -1.81 -0.12 -8.78
CA ASP A 117 -3.19 -0.56 -8.99
C ASP A 117 -4.12 0.64 -8.75
N LEU A 118 -4.67 1.17 -9.83
CA LEU A 118 -5.59 2.31 -9.83
C LEU A 118 -7.05 1.88 -9.81
N THR A 119 -7.34 0.64 -9.42
CA THR A 119 -8.70 0.21 -9.12
C THR A 119 -9.26 1.10 -8.01
N LEU A 120 -10.40 1.72 -8.28
CA LEU A 120 -11.08 2.61 -7.36
C LEU A 120 -12.02 1.80 -6.45
N ASN A 121 -11.79 1.93 -5.15
CA ASN A 121 -12.53 1.24 -4.11
C ASN A 121 -13.40 2.21 -3.31
N THR A 122 -14.38 1.65 -2.62
CA THR A 122 -15.39 2.37 -1.85
C THR A 122 -15.35 1.97 -0.39
N VAL A 123 -16.00 2.76 0.46
CA VAL A 123 -16.04 2.57 1.91
C VAL A 123 -17.48 2.48 2.41
N VAL A 124 -17.64 1.88 3.59
CA VAL A 124 -18.89 1.84 4.35
C VAL A 124 -18.65 2.38 5.76
N TRP A 125 -19.71 2.85 6.39
CA TRP A 125 -19.70 3.14 7.83
C TRP A 125 -19.57 1.84 8.60
N ASP A 126 -18.64 1.82 9.55
CA ASP A 126 -18.40 0.71 10.46
C ASP A 126 -18.02 1.27 11.83
N ALA A 127 -18.88 1.03 12.83
CA ALA A 127 -18.68 1.55 14.18
C ALA A 127 -17.54 0.85 14.93
N GLU A 128 -17.17 -0.36 14.51
CA GLU A 128 -16.07 -1.13 15.10
C GLU A 128 -14.72 -0.77 14.48
N ALA A 129 -14.73 -0.12 13.32
CA ALA A 129 -13.50 0.35 12.68
C ALA A 129 -12.92 1.56 13.44
N PRO A 130 -11.59 1.62 13.68
CA PRO A 130 -10.97 2.74 14.40
C PRO A 130 -11.24 4.12 13.80
N THR A 131 -11.46 4.19 12.49
CA THR A 131 -11.75 5.43 11.75
C THR A 131 -13.24 5.68 11.52
N GLY A 132 -14.11 4.77 12.00
CA GLY A 132 -15.53 4.75 11.66
C GLY A 132 -15.83 4.29 10.23
N LEU A 133 -14.80 3.96 9.44
CA LEU A 133 -14.90 3.57 8.05
C LEU A 133 -14.22 2.23 7.81
N HIS A 134 -14.86 1.38 7.02
CA HIS A 134 -14.27 0.14 6.52
C HIS A 134 -14.27 0.14 5.00
N GLY A 135 -13.13 -0.23 4.39
CA GLY A 135 -13.05 -0.45 2.95
C GLY A 135 -13.88 -1.66 2.56
N PHE A 136 -14.62 -1.60 1.44
CA PHE A 136 -15.26 -2.80 0.93
C PHE A 136 -14.20 -3.90 0.69
N THR A 137 -14.53 -5.17 0.94
CA THR A 137 -13.56 -6.27 0.80
C THR A 137 -13.64 -7.00 -0.54
N ARG A 138 -14.73 -6.83 -1.28
CA ARG A 138 -14.99 -7.51 -2.55
C ARG A 138 -14.98 -6.52 -3.70
N HIS A 139 -13.92 -6.56 -4.51
CA HIS A 139 -13.75 -5.71 -5.69
C HIS A 139 -13.31 -6.53 -6.90
N GLN A 140 -13.74 -6.10 -8.08
CA GLN A 140 -13.26 -6.65 -9.34
C GLN A 140 -11.91 -6.03 -9.69
N ARG A 141 -10.94 -6.86 -10.09
CA ARG A 141 -9.62 -6.44 -10.57
C ARG A 141 -9.26 -7.20 -11.84
N ARG A 142 -8.37 -6.60 -12.64
CA ARG A 142 -7.76 -7.28 -13.78
C ARG A 142 -6.53 -8.04 -13.30
N CYS A 143 -6.63 -9.36 -13.27
CA CYS A 143 -5.54 -10.23 -12.86
C CYS A 143 -4.88 -10.91 -14.07
N VAL A 144 -3.61 -11.28 -13.93
CA VAL A 144 -2.98 -12.25 -14.82
C VAL A 144 -3.58 -13.62 -14.51
N ASN A 145 -3.88 -14.41 -15.54
CA ASN A 145 -4.21 -15.82 -15.36
C ASN A 145 -2.89 -16.58 -15.15
N TRP A 146 -2.69 -17.15 -13.96
CA TRP A 146 -1.48 -17.91 -13.62
C TRP A 146 -1.58 -19.40 -13.99
N GLU A 147 -2.77 -19.87 -14.37
CA GLU A 147 -3.05 -21.27 -14.70
C GLU A 147 -3.17 -21.51 -16.21
N SER A 148 -2.97 -20.47 -17.03
CA SER A 148 -2.90 -20.57 -18.49
C SER A 148 -1.56 -21.09 -18.98
#